data_AF-A0A231H739-F1
#
_entry.id   AF-A0A231H739-F1
#
_cell.length_a   1.000
_cell.length_b   1.000
_cell.length_c   1.000
_cell.angle_alpha   90.00
_cell.angle_beta   90.00
_cell.angle_gamma   90.00
#
_symmetry.space_group_name_H-M   'P 1'
#
loop_
_entity.id
_entity.type
_entity.pdbx_description
1 polymer ?
#
loop_
_entity_poly.entity_id
_entity_poly.type
_entity_poly.pdbx_seq_one_letter_code
_entity_poly.pdbx_strand_id
1 'polypeptide(L)'
;MVAASNPPGAAVRAVVSRVLGAVRMVRRRRRNRRLGLPDMDPYTIFADIVAGRAPSSKVYEDDDVLAFMDIRPMTPGHLLVIPKVPARSLAELDPVIGGKLFQVAQRLAAALRESEVRCDGVNLFLADGVTAGQEVFHVHLHVIPRTPGDGFGLRNRATTPPRADLDYLAASIRGAAGRAQPNAASGQDGKWWLT
;
A
#
# COMPACT_ATOMS: atom_id res chain seq x y z
N MET A 1 -31.46 -66.54 8.85
CA MET A 1 -30.39 -65.89 8.07
C MET A 1 -30.95 -64.59 7.51
N VAL A 2 -30.73 -63.48 8.21
CA VAL A 2 -31.31 -62.15 7.89
C VAL A 2 -30.22 -61.30 7.25
N ALA A 3 -30.41 -60.88 6.00
CA ALA A 3 -29.62 -59.84 5.36
C ALA A 3 -30.48 -58.57 5.27
N ALA A 4 -30.14 -57.57 6.10
CA ALA A 4 -30.79 -56.27 6.07
C ALA A 4 -30.12 -55.39 5.00
N SER A 5 -30.91 -54.98 4.02
CA SER A 5 -30.56 -53.97 3.00
C SER A 5 -30.55 -52.56 3.62
N ASN A 6 -29.45 -51.82 3.44
CA ASN A 6 -29.33 -50.43 3.89
C ASN A 6 -30.23 -49.48 3.06
N PRO A 7 -30.93 -48.51 3.69
CA PRO A 7 -31.78 -47.56 2.98
C PRO A 7 -30.97 -46.46 2.25
N PRO A 8 -31.47 -45.93 1.12
CA PRO A 8 -30.75 -45.04 0.20
C PRO A 8 -30.48 -43.60 0.73
N GLY A 9 -30.80 -43.30 2.00
CA GLY A 9 -30.66 -41.94 2.57
C GLY A 9 -29.34 -41.66 3.29
N ALA A 10 -28.56 -42.68 3.64
CA ALA A 10 -27.36 -42.51 4.48
C ALA A 10 -26.19 -41.87 3.71
N ALA A 11 -26.01 -42.21 2.43
CA ALA A 11 -24.92 -41.71 1.61
C ALA A 11 -25.07 -40.21 1.27
N VAL A 12 -26.30 -39.75 0.99
CA VAL A 12 -26.56 -38.34 0.64
C VAL A 12 -26.39 -37.40 1.85
N ARG A 13 -26.81 -37.84 3.05
CA ARG A 13 -26.58 -37.08 4.29
C ARG A 13 -25.09 -36.96 4.65
N ALA A 14 -24.29 -37.98 4.36
CA ALA A 14 -22.85 -37.95 4.62
C ALA A 14 -22.10 -36.97 3.69
N VAL A 15 -22.53 -36.85 2.42
CA VAL A 15 -21.92 -35.91 1.46
C VAL A 15 -22.28 -34.46 1.80
N VAL A 16 -23.53 -34.16 2.11
CA VAL A 16 -23.97 -32.80 2.48
C VAL A 16 -23.32 -32.33 3.80
N SER A 17 -23.17 -33.24 4.77
CA SER A 17 -22.44 -32.97 6.03
C SER A 17 -20.94 -32.67 5.78
N ARG A 18 -20.30 -33.39 4.86
CA ARG A 18 -18.90 -33.14 4.47
C ARG A 18 -18.72 -31.82 3.73
N VAL A 19 -19.65 -31.44 2.84
CA VAL A 19 -19.60 -30.16 2.11
C VAL A 19 -19.87 -28.97 3.05
N LEU A 20 -20.87 -29.06 3.92
CA LEU A 20 -21.13 -28.01 4.93
C LEU A 20 -20.00 -27.93 5.96
N GLY A 21 -19.41 -29.05 6.37
CA GLY A 21 -18.22 -29.11 7.22
C GLY A 21 -17.01 -28.45 6.56
N ALA A 22 -16.79 -28.69 5.26
CA ALA A 22 -15.73 -28.05 4.48
C ALA A 22 -15.98 -26.54 4.31
N VAL A 23 -17.20 -26.09 4.04
CA VAL A 23 -17.53 -24.65 3.91
C VAL A 23 -17.41 -23.93 5.27
N ARG A 24 -17.82 -24.56 6.38
CA ARG A 24 -17.62 -24.02 7.74
C ARG A 24 -16.14 -24.02 8.13
N MET A 25 -15.35 -25.00 7.69
CA MET A 25 -13.90 -25.09 7.90
C MET A 25 -13.13 -24.08 7.05
N VAL A 26 -13.54 -23.81 5.81
CA VAL A 26 -12.98 -22.76 4.94
C VAL A 26 -13.29 -21.37 5.49
N ARG A 27 -14.51 -21.14 6.01
CA ARG A 27 -14.89 -19.90 6.70
C ARG A 27 -14.20 -19.72 8.06
N ARG A 28 -13.91 -20.82 8.79
CA ARG A 28 -13.11 -20.77 10.04
C ARG A 28 -11.60 -20.64 9.79
N ARG A 29 -11.08 -21.20 8.70
CA ARG A 29 -9.67 -21.04 8.28
C ARG A 29 -9.33 -19.58 7.91
N ARG A 30 -10.32 -18.78 7.51
CA ARG A 30 -10.16 -17.32 7.32
C ARG A 30 -10.25 -16.50 8.62
N ARG A 31 -10.68 -17.06 9.76
CA ARG A 31 -10.91 -16.31 11.01
C ARG A 31 -9.88 -16.51 12.12
N ASN A 32 -8.85 -17.33 11.90
CA ASN A 32 -7.83 -17.54 12.94
C ASN A 32 -6.46 -17.95 12.41
N ARG A 33 -6.03 -17.40 11.26
CA ARG A 33 -4.61 -17.15 11.08
C ARG A 33 -4.34 -15.88 11.87
N ARG A 34 -3.76 -16.01 13.07
CA ARG A 34 -2.86 -14.95 13.54
C ARG A 34 -1.92 -14.72 12.36
N LEU A 35 -2.06 -13.60 11.67
CA LEU A 35 -1.06 -13.15 10.73
C LEU A 35 0.21 -13.03 11.58
N GLY A 36 1.06 -14.05 11.53
CA GLY A 36 2.47 -13.86 11.80
C GLY A 36 2.94 -12.93 10.69
N LEU A 37 2.79 -11.64 10.94
CA LEU A 37 3.32 -10.58 10.08
C LEU A 37 4.83 -10.80 10.08
N PRO A 38 5.43 -11.17 8.93
CA PRO A 38 6.87 -11.35 8.85
C PRO A 38 7.56 -10.02 9.18
N ASP A 39 8.45 -10.06 10.17
CA ASP A 39 9.45 -9.07 10.55
C ASP A 39 9.13 -7.61 10.17
N MET A 40 8.19 -7.02 10.90
CA MET A 40 8.16 -5.55 11.02
C MET A 40 9.42 -5.09 11.74
N ASP A 41 10.02 -3.98 11.33
CA ASP A 41 10.76 -3.17 12.29
C ASP A 41 9.74 -2.76 13.38
N PRO A 42 9.83 -3.31 14.60
CA PRO A 42 8.79 -3.14 15.61
C PRO A 42 8.78 -1.72 16.19
N TYR A 43 9.57 -0.79 15.65
CA TYR A 43 9.81 0.53 16.23
C TYR A 43 9.32 1.71 15.38
N THR A 44 8.44 1.51 14.39
CA THR A 44 7.75 2.65 13.76
C THR A 44 6.36 2.87 14.36
N ILE A 45 5.98 4.13 14.52
CA ILE A 45 4.61 4.48 14.94
C ILE A 45 3.55 3.96 13.95
N PHE A 46 3.90 3.83 12.66
CA PHE A 46 2.98 3.31 11.64
C PHE A 46 2.72 1.81 11.79
N ALA A 47 3.72 1.04 12.21
CA ALA A 47 3.55 -0.36 12.60
C ALA A 47 2.51 -0.51 13.74
N ASP A 48 2.56 0.36 14.75
CA ASP A 48 1.57 0.38 15.83
C ASP A 48 0.18 0.79 15.36
N ILE A 49 0.07 1.75 14.43
CA ILE A 49 -1.20 2.14 13.81
C ILE A 49 -1.81 0.98 13.01
N VAL A 50 -1.01 0.29 12.18
CA VAL A 50 -1.47 -0.88 11.41
C VAL A 50 -1.94 -2.00 12.33
N ALA A 51 -1.25 -2.22 13.45
CA ALA A 51 -1.62 -3.22 14.46
C ALA A 51 -2.78 -2.80 15.38
N GLY A 52 -3.28 -1.56 15.26
CA GLY A 52 -4.32 -1.01 16.14
C GLY A 52 -3.85 -0.76 17.58
N ARG A 53 -2.54 -0.67 17.82
CA ARG A 53 -1.95 -0.34 19.12
C ARG A 53 -1.82 1.17 19.36
N ALA A 54 -1.77 1.96 18.28
CA ALA A 54 -1.80 3.42 18.32
C ALA A 54 -3.09 3.96 17.67
N PRO A 55 -3.64 5.09 18.16
CA PRO A 55 -4.82 5.69 17.57
C PRO A 55 -4.52 6.29 16.18
N SER A 56 -5.53 6.28 15.31
CA SER A 56 -5.47 6.96 14.01
C SER A 56 -6.88 7.33 13.53
N SER A 57 -7.01 8.49 12.89
CA SER A 57 -8.25 8.90 12.20
C SER A 57 -8.22 8.34 10.78
N LYS A 58 -8.68 7.09 10.63
CA LYS A 58 -8.65 6.35 9.37
C LYS A 58 -9.68 6.90 8.37
N VAL A 59 -9.27 7.04 7.12
CA VAL A 59 -10.14 7.46 6.00
C VAL A 59 -10.28 6.39 4.92
N TYR A 60 -9.37 5.42 4.89
CA TYR A 60 -9.40 4.29 3.98
C TYR A 60 -8.63 3.11 4.57
N GLU A 61 -9.12 1.89 4.38
CA GLU A 61 -8.41 0.67 4.77
C GLU A 61 -8.83 -0.48 3.86
N ASP A 62 -7.86 -1.23 3.34
CA ASP A 62 -8.08 -2.53 2.73
C ASP A 62 -7.02 -3.55 3.17
N ASP A 63 -6.90 -4.69 2.48
CA ASP A 63 -5.97 -5.76 2.88
C ASP A 63 -4.48 -5.34 2.80
N ASP A 64 -4.11 -4.39 1.92
CA ASP A 64 -2.71 -4.03 1.65
C ASP A 64 -2.34 -2.61 2.09
N VAL A 65 -3.31 -1.70 2.12
CA VAL A 65 -3.08 -0.26 2.31
C VAL A 65 -3.97 0.30 3.42
N LEU A 66 -3.43 1.24 4.16
CA LEU A 66 -4.14 2.03 5.17
C LEU A 66 -3.90 3.52 4.91
N ALA A 67 -4.94 4.34 5.03
CA ALA A 67 -4.79 5.79 4.99
C ALA A 67 -5.50 6.47 6.16
N PHE A 68 -4.85 7.50 6.71
CA PHE A 68 -5.29 8.22 7.89
C PHE A 68 -4.80 9.66 7.89
N MET A 69 -5.40 10.50 8.74
CA MET A 69 -5.01 11.90 8.93
C MET A 69 -3.62 12.00 9.57
N ASP A 70 -2.78 12.90 9.04
CA ASP A 70 -1.53 13.26 9.71
C ASP A 70 -1.83 14.09 10.96
N ILE A 71 -1.18 13.77 12.07
CA ILE A 71 -1.30 14.49 13.35
C ILE A 71 -0.46 15.79 13.36
N ARG A 72 0.50 15.92 12.46
CA ARG A 72 1.32 17.12 12.22
C ARG A 72 1.12 17.59 10.77
N PRO A 73 -0.09 18.03 10.40
CA PRO A 73 -0.42 18.32 9.02
C PRO A 73 0.41 19.47 8.44
N MET A 74 0.86 19.33 7.19
CA MET A 74 1.47 20.46 6.43
C MET A 74 0.39 21.49 6.05
N THR A 75 -0.81 21.00 5.72
CA THR A 75 -2.02 21.80 5.48
C THR A 75 -3.23 21.06 6.07
N PRO A 76 -4.32 21.77 6.43
CA PRO A 76 -5.53 21.12 6.95
C PRO A 76 -6.06 20.03 6.00
N GLY A 77 -6.29 18.83 6.51
CA GLY A 77 -6.73 17.68 5.69
C GLY A 77 -5.60 16.83 5.12
N HIS A 78 -4.34 17.06 5.52
CA HIS A 78 -3.20 16.22 5.15
C HIS A 78 -3.42 14.75 5.56
N LEU A 79 -3.31 13.85 4.58
CA LEU A 79 -3.42 12.40 4.77
C LEU A 79 -2.08 11.71 4.51
N LEU A 80 -1.89 10.57 5.15
CA LEU A 80 -0.82 9.62 4.88
C LEU A 80 -1.44 8.33 4.34
N VAL A 81 -0.91 7.82 3.23
CA VAL A 81 -1.24 6.49 2.70
C VAL A 81 -0.02 5.60 2.90
N ILE A 82 -0.18 4.47 3.58
CA ILE A 82 0.91 3.56 3.94
C ILE A 82 0.60 2.12 3.48
N PRO A 83 1.61 1.32 3.08
CA PRO A 83 1.44 -0.11 2.97
C PRO A 83 1.30 -0.71 4.37
N LYS A 84 0.53 -1.80 4.48
CA LYS A 84 0.42 -2.58 5.72
C LYS A 84 1.62 -3.51 5.92
N VAL A 85 2.30 -3.87 4.84
CA VAL A 85 3.58 -4.57 4.90
C VAL A 85 4.69 -3.60 5.31
N PRO A 86 5.69 -4.05 6.09
CA PRO A 86 6.84 -3.23 6.42
C PRO A 86 7.71 -3.01 5.17
N ALA A 87 8.03 -1.76 4.89
CA ALA A 87 9.03 -1.36 3.89
C ALA A 87 9.64 -0.03 4.33
N ARG A 88 10.94 0.02 4.58
CA ARG A 88 11.62 1.23 5.07
C ARG A 88 11.89 2.24 3.96
N SER A 89 12.08 1.74 2.76
CA SER A 89 12.40 2.50 1.55
C SER A 89 11.63 1.95 0.35
N LEU A 90 11.60 2.70 -0.76
CA LEU A 90 11.00 2.22 -2.00
C LEU A 90 11.69 0.96 -2.57
N ALA A 91 12.99 0.79 -2.30
CA ALA A 91 13.75 -0.38 -2.75
C ALA A 91 13.28 -1.68 -2.08
N GLU A 92 12.66 -1.60 -0.90
CA GLU A 92 12.11 -2.74 -0.16
C GLU A 92 10.63 -3.00 -0.47
N LEU A 93 9.94 -2.06 -1.11
CA LEU A 93 8.52 -2.14 -1.36
C LEU A 93 8.21 -2.89 -2.66
N ASP A 94 7.30 -3.87 -2.59
CA ASP A 94 6.74 -4.50 -3.78
C ASP A 94 6.13 -3.44 -4.71
N PRO A 95 6.57 -3.33 -5.98
CA PRO A 95 6.05 -2.35 -6.94
C PRO A 95 4.53 -2.39 -7.15
N VAL A 96 3.90 -3.56 -6.98
CA VAL A 96 2.43 -3.71 -7.07
C VAL A 96 1.75 -2.97 -5.92
N ILE A 97 2.26 -3.13 -4.70
CA ILE A 97 1.79 -2.39 -3.52
C ILE A 97 2.13 -0.89 -3.67
N GLY A 98 3.33 -0.59 -4.18
CA GLY A 98 3.76 0.76 -4.57
C GLY A 98 2.76 1.48 -5.48
N GLY A 99 2.29 0.80 -6.54
CA GLY A 99 1.26 1.32 -7.43
C GLY A 99 -0.09 1.53 -6.74
N LYS A 100 -0.45 0.62 -5.80
CA LYS A 100 -1.69 0.70 -5.04
C LYS A 100 -1.75 1.92 -4.11
N LEU A 101 -0.63 2.31 -3.51
CA LEU A 101 -0.53 3.56 -2.74
C LEU A 101 -0.98 4.77 -3.57
N PHE A 102 -0.51 4.88 -4.82
CA PHE A 102 -0.90 5.95 -5.73
C PHE A 102 -2.37 5.89 -6.15
N GLN A 103 -2.92 4.71 -6.40
CA GLN A 103 -4.34 4.54 -6.73
C GLN A 103 -5.24 5.02 -5.57
N VAL A 104 -4.89 4.65 -4.34
CA VAL A 104 -5.61 5.10 -3.14
C VAL A 104 -5.45 6.61 -2.96
N ALA A 105 -4.24 7.15 -3.13
CA ALA A 105 -4.00 8.59 -3.05
C ALA A 105 -4.80 9.39 -4.08
N GLN A 106 -4.93 8.90 -5.33
CA GLN A 106 -5.75 9.54 -6.36
C GLN A 106 -7.23 9.59 -5.93
N ARG A 107 -7.76 8.49 -5.40
CA ARG A 107 -9.12 8.43 -4.87
C ARG A 107 -9.33 9.41 -3.71
N LEU A 108 -8.36 9.48 -2.78
CA LEU A 108 -8.44 10.39 -1.63
C LEU A 108 -8.29 11.85 -2.05
N ALA A 109 -7.48 12.16 -3.07
CA ALA A 109 -7.39 13.50 -3.64
C ALA A 109 -8.74 13.97 -4.19
N ALA A 110 -9.50 13.09 -4.86
CA ALA A 110 -10.87 13.42 -5.29
C ALA A 110 -11.80 13.61 -4.09
N ALA A 111 -11.74 12.73 -3.09
CA ALA A 111 -12.56 12.85 -1.88
C ALA A 111 -12.28 14.15 -1.10
N LEU A 112 -11.03 14.58 -1.01
CA LEU A 112 -10.65 15.84 -0.36
C LEU A 112 -11.35 17.06 -0.99
N ARG A 113 -11.52 17.07 -2.31
CA ARG A 113 -12.21 18.15 -3.03
C ARG A 113 -13.70 18.24 -2.69
N GLU A 114 -14.34 17.08 -2.52
CA GLU A 114 -15.78 16.99 -2.21
C GLU A 114 -16.09 17.09 -0.70
N SER A 115 -15.08 16.96 0.14
CA SER A 115 -15.20 17.03 1.61
C SER A 115 -15.28 18.46 2.14
N GLU A 116 -15.53 18.61 3.44
CA GLU A 116 -15.47 19.91 4.13
C GLU A 116 -14.08 20.57 4.10
N VAL A 117 -13.01 19.79 3.90
CA VAL A 117 -11.65 20.33 3.78
C VAL A 117 -11.56 21.29 2.60
N ARG A 118 -12.20 20.95 1.47
CA ARG A 118 -12.18 21.64 0.16
C ARG A 118 -10.82 22.18 -0.27
N CYS A 119 -10.30 21.71 -1.39
CA CYS A 119 -9.00 22.17 -1.89
C CYS A 119 -9.00 22.38 -3.40
N ASP A 120 -8.19 23.34 -3.85
CA ASP A 120 -8.01 23.69 -5.26
C ASP A 120 -6.92 22.82 -5.91
N GLY A 121 -6.00 22.29 -5.11
CA GLY A 121 -4.89 21.44 -5.55
C GLY A 121 -4.61 20.32 -4.56
N VAL A 122 -3.81 19.34 -4.97
CA VAL A 122 -3.26 18.32 -4.07
C VAL A 122 -1.82 18.07 -4.47
N ASN A 123 -0.90 18.09 -3.49
CA ASN A 123 0.44 17.55 -3.68
C ASN A 123 0.49 16.11 -3.21
N LEU A 124 1.07 15.25 -4.05
CA LEU A 124 1.52 13.93 -3.64
C LEU A 124 3.02 14.00 -3.38
N PHE A 125 3.45 13.62 -2.18
CA PHE A 125 4.86 13.69 -1.78
C PHE A 125 5.27 12.39 -1.09
N LEU A 126 6.41 11.85 -1.50
CA LEU A 126 7.01 10.67 -0.88
C LEU A 126 8.50 10.96 -0.72
N ALA A 127 8.98 10.86 0.52
CA ALA A 127 10.39 10.96 0.84
C ALA A 127 10.98 9.54 1.00
N ASP A 128 12.02 9.24 0.23
CA ASP A 128 12.78 7.99 0.32
C ASP A 128 14.20 8.33 0.77
N GLY A 129 14.47 8.13 2.08
CA GLY A 129 15.72 8.45 2.74
C GLY A 129 15.75 9.78 3.53
N VAL A 130 16.67 9.86 4.50
CA VAL A 130 16.82 11.00 5.43
C VAL A 130 16.96 12.34 4.71
N THR A 131 17.85 12.40 3.71
CA THR A 131 18.12 13.64 2.96
C THR A 131 16.91 14.11 2.15
N ALA A 132 16.01 13.19 1.77
CA ALA A 132 14.76 13.52 1.11
C ALA A 132 13.67 14.02 2.09
N GLY A 133 13.94 13.98 3.40
CA GLY A 133 13.01 14.41 4.45
C GLY A 133 12.20 13.27 5.08
N GLN A 134 12.60 12.00 4.90
CA GLN A 134 11.91 10.89 5.53
C GLN A 134 12.25 10.84 7.03
N GLU A 135 11.23 11.01 7.88
CA GLU A 135 11.36 10.93 9.35
C GLU A 135 10.92 9.57 9.91
N VAL A 136 9.88 8.97 9.32
CA VAL A 136 9.40 7.64 9.68
C VAL A 136 9.82 6.64 8.60
N PHE A 137 10.67 5.68 8.97
CA PHE A 137 11.18 4.64 8.08
C PHE A 137 10.16 3.51 7.84
N HIS A 138 9.01 3.92 7.33
CA HIS A 138 7.94 3.08 6.81
C HIS A 138 7.36 3.86 5.64
N VAL A 139 7.39 3.32 4.41
CA VAL A 139 6.98 4.05 3.21
C VAL A 139 5.61 4.69 3.40
N HIS A 140 5.51 5.98 3.16
CA HIS A 140 4.26 6.71 3.28
C HIS A 140 4.17 7.77 2.17
N LEU A 141 3.02 7.78 1.50
CA LEU A 141 2.68 8.78 0.50
C LEU A 141 1.82 9.84 1.16
N HIS A 142 2.36 11.06 1.25
CA HIS A 142 1.63 12.23 1.69
C HIS A 142 0.63 12.65 0.62
N VAL A 143 -0.60 12.95 1.04
CA VAL A 143 -1.66 13.54 0.21
C VAL A 143 -2.04 14.87 0.85
N ILE A 144 -1.48 15.95 0.32
CA ILE A 144 -1.51 17.27 0.93
C ILE A 144 -2.49 18.16 0.15
N PRO A 145 -3.70 18.44 0.66
CA PRO A 145 -4.62 19.38 0.03
C PRO A 145 -4.03 20.79 0.00
N ARG A 146 -4.24 21.52 -1.10
CA ARG A 146 -3.66 22.84 -1.35
C ARG A 146 -4.73 23.88 -1.62
N THR A 147 -4.52 25.08 -1.09
CA THR A 147 -5.33 26.28 -1.38
C THR A 147 -4.40 27.46 -1.65
N PRO A 148 -4.83 28.47 -2.43
CA PRO A 148 -4.05 29.69 -2.64
C PRO A 148 -3.59 30.30 -1.32
N GLY A 149 -2.28 30.56 -1.21
CA GLY A 149 -1.71 31.23 -0.04
C GLY A 149 -1.57 30.38 1.22
N ASP A 150 -1.72 29.06 1.16
CA ASP A 150 -1.58 28.16 2.33
C ASP A 150 -0.18 28.09 2.96
N GLY A 151 0.81 28.78 2.38
CA GLY A 151 2.16 28.91 2.93
C GLY A 151 3.06 27.68 2.72
N PHE A 152 2.53 26.57 2.20
CA PHE A 152 3.31 25.37 1.89
C PHE A 152 3.85 25.43 0.45
N GLY A 153 5.03 24.87 0.21
CA GLY A 153 5.57 24.80 -1.16
C GLY A 153 7.03 24.41 -1.25
N LEU A 154 7.43 23.96 -2.44
CA LEU A 154 8.82 23.66 -2.74
C LEU A 154 9.58 24.97 -2.98
N ARG A 155 10.71 25.12 -2.29
CA ARG A 155 11.70 26.16 -2.62
C ARG A 155 12.60 25.61 -3.72
N ASN A 156 12.52 26.19 -4.91
CA ASN A 156 13.34 25.79 -6.05
C ASN A 156 14.26 26.94 -6.48
N ARG A 157 15.49 26.60 -6.90
CA ARG A 157 16.40 27.48 -7.62
C ARG A 157 16.58 26.93 -9.03
N ALA A 158 15.58 27.17 -9.87
CA ALA A 158 15.56 26.65 -11.24
C ALA A 158 16.78 27.17 -12.03
N THR A 159 17.37 26.27 -12.81
CA THR A 159 18.43 26.57 -13.78
C THR A 159 18.03 25.95 -15.12
N THR A 160 18.69 26.36 -16.21
CA THR A 160 18.48 25.78 -17.55
C THR A 160 19.78 25.14 -18.04
N PRO A 161 20.03 23.85 -17.71
CA PRO A 161 21.25 23.17 -18.14
C PRO A 161 21.33 23.02 -19.67
N PRO A 162 22.54 23.02 -20.25
CA PRO A 162 22.75 22.70 -21.66
C PRO A 162 22.15 21.34 -22.05
N ARG A 163 21.66 21.24 -23.29
CA ARG A 163 21.03 20.01 -23.78
C ARG A 163 21.96 18.79 -23.74
N ALA A 164 23.25 18.99 -24.05
CA ALA A 164 24.26 17.94 -24.03
C ALA A 164 24.41 17.30 -22.63
N ASP A 165 24.37 18.11 -21.57
CA ASP A 165 24.47 17.62 -20.19
C ASP A 165 23.23 16.79 -19.82
N LEU A 166 22.04 17.25 -20.22
CA LEU A 166 20.79 16.51 -20.01
C LEU A 166 20.81 15.16 -20.73
N ASP A 167 21.26 15.13 -21.99
CA ASP A 167 21.32 13.90 -22.79
C ASP A 167 22.34 12.90 -22.22
N TYR A 168 23.50 13.39 -21.75
CA TYR A 168 24.50 12.58 -21.06
C TYR A 168 23.96 11.95 -19.78
N LEU A 169 23.35 12.75 -18.90
CA LEU A 169 22.76 12.26 -17.65
C LEU A 169 21.63 11.26 -17.91
N ALA A 170 20.78 11.53 -18.89
CA ALA A 170 19.70 10.63 -19.28
C ALA A 170 20.23 9.28 -19.79
N ALA A 171 21.32 9.27 -20.57
CA ALA A 171 21.97 8.04 -21.01
C ALA A 171 22.53 7.23 -19.83
N SER A 172 23.18 7.89 -18.89
CA SER A 172 23.70 7.26 -17.66
C SER A 172 22.57 6.60 -16.84
N ILE A 173 21.46 7.31 -16.63
CA ILE A 173 20.30 6.80 -15.90
C ILE A 173 19.66 5.60 -16.62
N ARG A 174 19.46 5.66 -17.94
CA ARG A 174 18.92 4.52 -18.71
C ARG A 174 19.81 3.28 -18.58
N GLY A 175 21.14 3.47 -18.63
CA GLY A 175 22.09 2.39 -18.45
C GLY A 175 21.99 1.75 -17.06
N ALA A 176 21.78 2.55 -16.02
CA ALA A 176 21.57 2.05 -14.66
C ALA A 176 20.22 1.35 -14.47
N ALA A 177 19.14 1.89 -15.05
CA ALA A 177 17.80 1.34 -14.95
C ALA A 177 17.72 -0.11 -15.50
N GLY A 178 18.44 -0.41 -16.57
CA GLY A 178 18.52 -1.77 -17.11
C GLY A 178 19.15 -2.79 -16.14
N ARG A 179 19.95 -2.34 -15.17
CA ARG A 179 20.59 -3.20 -14.15
C ARG A 179 19.81 -3.25 -12.83
N ALA A 180 18.99 -2.24 -12.56
CA ALA A 180 18.40 -1.99 -11.25
C ALA A 180 17.01 -2.63 -11.06
N GLN A 181 16.66 -3.71 -11.78
CA GLN A 181 15.35 -4.33 -11.62
C GLN A 181 15.10 -4.66 -10.13
N PRO A 182 14.01 -4.15 -9.53
CA PRO A 182 13.72 -4.43 -8.12
C PRO A 182 13.55 -5.94 -7.98
N ASN A 183 14.12 -6.48 -6.90
CA ASN A 183 14.15 -7.89 -6.58
C ASN A 183 12.73 -8.48 -6.71
N ALA A 184 12.43 -9.11 -7.84
CA ALA A 184 11.20 -9.87 -8.00
C ALA A 184 11.30 -11.00 -6.99
N ALA A 185 10.49 -10.92 -5.92
CA ALA A 185 10.33 -12.02 -5.00
C ALA A 185 10.13 -13.29 -5.83
N SER A 186 11.06 -14.23 -5.66
CA SER A 186 11.13 -15.49 -6.40
C SER A 186 9.75 -16.15 -6.47
N GLY A 187 9.15 -16.14 -7.65
CA GLY A 187 7.97 -16.94 -7.97
C GLY A 187 6.82 -16.15 -8.59
N GLN A 188 6.94 -15.78 -9.87
CA GLN A 188 6.03 -16.28 -10.91
C GLN A 188 6.45 -15.77 -12.29
N ASP A 189 6.27 -16.67 -13.25
CA ASP A 189 6.78 -16.62 -14.60
C ASP A 189 6.24 -15.45 -15.43
N GLY A 190 7.16 -14.76 -16.11
CA GLY A 190 7.05 -14.55 -17.55
C GLY A 190 6.16 -13.39 -18.05
N LYS A 191 6.83 -12.47 -18.77
CA LYS A 191 6.31 -11.67 -19.89
C LYS A 191 5.30 -10.56 -19.56
N TRP A 192 5.80 -9.34 -19.29
CA TRP A 192 4.99 -8.12 -19.41
C TRP A 192 5.75 -6.91 -19.93
N TRP A 193 6.43 -7.02 -21.09
CA TRP A 193 6.74 -5.84 -21.91
C TRP A 193 6.71 -6.24 -23.38
N LEU A 194 5.56 -6.02 -24.05
CA LEU A 194 5.35 -5.82 -25.48
C LEU A 194 3.84 -5.94 -25.78
N THR A 195 3.11 -4.83 -25.64
CA THR A 195 2.02 -4.36 -26.53
C THR A 195 1.72 -2.91 -26.18
#